data_AF-A0A9P7HBQ9-F1
#
_entry.id   AF-A0A9P7HBQ9-F1
#
_cell.length_a   1.000
_cell.length_b   1.000
_cell.length_c   1.000
_cell.angle_alpha   90.00
_cell.angle_beta   90.00
_cell.angle_gamma   90.00
#
_symmetry.space_group_name_H-M   'P 1'
#
loop_
_entity.id
_entity.type
_entity.pdbx_description
1 polymer ?
#
loop_
_entity_poly.entity_id
_entity_poly.type
_entity_poly.pdbx_seq_one_letter_code
_entity_poly.pdbx_strand_id
1 'polypeptide(L)'
;MRSRQPDLWAAEYITFAAATIFLILRIASRRITRIRFWWDDYFACASYVTAVCWGIVLPIWIHHGFGLHAKDVEGMTFTEANYTTKKYLFIMEHFYAFTLFFAKISMLSFYWRMFRVANIQIFVSVLLVCSILWILVR
;
A
#
# COMPACT_ATOMS: atom_id res chain seq x y z
N MET A 1 10.98 -0.21 -29.41
CA MET A 1 9.70 -0.51 -28.71
C MET A 1 9.48 0.56 -27.65
N ARG A 2 8.24 0.99 -27.39
CA ARG A 2 7.95 2.17 -26.54
C ARG A 2 8.17 1.84 -25.05
N SER A 3 8.99 2.61 -24.34
CA SER A 3 9.21 2.44 -22.89
C SER A 3 7.89 2.68 -22.13
N ARG A 4 7.61 1.86 -21.11
CA ARG A 4 6.40 1.96 -20.25
C ARG A 4 6.63 2.72 -18.95
N GLN A 5 7.86 3.16 -18.74
CA GLN A 5 8.27 3.98 -17.60
C GLN A 5 7.40 5.25 -17.39
N PRO A 6 7.02 6.04 -18.42
CA PRO A 6 6.17 7.21 -18.19
C PRO A 6 4.77 6.86 -17.65
N ASP A 7 4.20 5.74 -18.07
CA ASP A 7 2.90 5.27 -17.56
C ASP A 7 3.00 4.87 -16.08
N LEU A 8 4.12 4.23 -15.69
CA LEU A 8 4.40 3.85 -14.31
C LEU A 8 4.55 5.06 -13.39
N TRP A 9 5.30 6.07 -13.83
CA TRP A 9 5.47 7.32 -13.08
C TRP A 9 4.13 8.06 -12.90
N ALA A 10 3.31 8.13 -13.95
CA ALA A 10 2.01 8.78 -13.86
C ALA A 10 1.09 8.06 -12.86
N ALA A 11 1.02 6.73 -12.93
CA ALA A 11 0.18 5.94 -12.01
C ALA A 11 0.61 6.12 -10.55
N GLU A 12 1.91 6.11 -10.27
CA GLU A 12 2.42 6.22 -8.90
C GLU A 12 2.18 7.63 -8.33
N TYR A 13 2.57 8.69 -9.04
CA TYR A 13 2.44 10.04 -8.50
C TYR A 13 1.00 10.50 -8.34
N ILE A 14 0.10 10.12 -9.26
CA ILE A 14 -1.32 10.48 -9.16
C ILE A 14 -1.96 9.78 -7.96
N THR A 15 -1.73 8.48 -7.79
CA THR A 15 -2.31 7.72 -6.68
C THR A 15 -1.70 8.13 -5.34
N PHE A 16 -0.41 8.43 -5.30
CA PHE A 16 0.27 8.94 -4.11
C PHE A 16 -0.28 10.31 -3.69
N ALA A 17 -0.43 11.24 -4.64
CA ALA A 17 -1.05 12.54 -4.37
C ALA A 17 -2.47 12.39 -3.81
N ALA A 18 -3.30 11.54 -4.42
CA ALA A 18 -4.64 11.26 -3.91
C ALA A 18 -4.60 10.68 -2.48
N ALA A 19 -3.72 9.72 -2.22
CA ALA A 19 -3.56 9.12 -0.89
C ALA A 19 -3.16 10.15 0.18
N THR A 20 -2.23 11.06 -0.14
CA THR A 20 -1.82 12.14 0.78
C THR A 20 -3.00 13.04 1.15
N ILE A 21 -3.80 13.44 0.16
CA ILE A 21 -4.99 14.30 0.34
C ILE A 21 -6.02 13.59 1.23
N PHE A 22 -6.30 12.32 0.98
CA PHE A 22 -7.25 11.55 1.79
C PHE A 22 -6.78 11.38 3.24
N LEU A 23 -5.48 11.17 3.48
CA LEU A 23 -4.94 11.11 4.84
C LEU A 23 -5.09 12.45 5.57
N ILE A 24 -4.74 13.55 4.89
CA ILE A 24 -4.89 14.90 5.46
C ILE A 24 -6.35 15.18 5.77
N LEU A 25 -7.26 14.86 4.85
CA LEU A 25 -8.70 15.02 5.06
C LEU A 25 -9.20 14.19 6.24
N ARG A 26 -8.69 12.96 6.41
CA ARG A 26 -9.01 12.11 7.57
C ARG A 26 -8.57 12.75 8.88
N ILE A 27 -7.35 13.27 8.95
CA ILE A 27 -6.81 13.94 10.15
C ILE A 27 -7.58 15.25 10.42
N ALA A 28 -7.85 16.03 9.38
CA ALA A 28 -8.60 17.28 9.47
C ALA A 28 -10.04 17.06 9.96
N SER A 29 -10.74 16.06 9.42
CA SER A 29 -12.07 15.66 9.87
C SER A 29 -12.10 15.34 11.37
N ARG A 30 -11.06 14.68 11.89
CA ARG A 30 -10.95 14.36 13.32
C ARG A 30 -10.63 15.55 14.19
N ARG A 31 -9.82 16.47 13.68
CA ARG A 31 -9.54 17.75 14.35
C ARG A 31 -10.79 18.60 14.47
N ILE A 32 -11.62 18.63 13.43
CA ILE A 32 -12.90 19.36 13.42
C ILE A 32 -13.91 18.73 14.38
N THR A 33 -14.04 17.39 14.36
CA THR A 33 -14.98 16.66 15.24
C THR A 33 -14.51 16.52 16.69
N ARG A 34 -13.28 16.97 17.02
CA ARG A 34 -12.63 16.87 18.34
C ARG A 34 -12.63 15.45 18.94
N ILE A 35 -12.64 14.43 18.09
CA ILE A 35 -12.59 13.03 18.53
C ILE A 35 -11.12 12.66 18.81
N ARG A 36 -10.85 12.03 19.97
CA ARG A 36 -9.51 11.53 20.32
C ARG A 36 -9.00 10.55 19.25
N PHE A 37 -7.69 10.58 18.99
CA PHE A 37 -7.02 9.59 18.15
C PHE A 37 -7.27 8.18 18.69
N TRP A 38 -7.72 7.30 17.81
CA TRP A 38 -8.01 5.89 18.12
C TRP A 38 -7.07 4.98 17.33
N TRP A 39 -6.98 3.71 17.73
CA TRP A 39 -6.17 2.68 17.05
C TRP A 39 -6.34 2.66 15.52
N ASP A 40 -7.56 2.89 15.04
CA ASP A 40 -7.88 3.06 13.62
C ASP A 40 -7.00 4.12 12.90
N ASP A 41 -6.76 5.28 13.52
CA ASP A 41 -5.95 6.35 12.93
C ASP A 41 -4.46 5.99 12.90
N TYR A 42 -3.99 5.27 13.91
CA TYR A 42 -2.63 4.74 13.92
C TYR A 42 -2.42 3.72 12.80
N PHE A 43 -3.39 2.84 12.53
CA PHE A 43 -3.33 1.90 11.42
C PHE A 43 -3.42 2.58 10.05
N ALA A 44 -4.24 3.64 9.91
CA ALA A 44 -4.27 4.45 8.69
C ALA A 44 -2.91 5.13 8.42
N CYS A 45 -2.30 5.73 9.45
CA CYS A 45 -0.96 6.29 9.34
C CYS A 45 0.09 5.22 9.03
N ALA A 46 0.03 4.05 9.67
CA ALA A 46 0.94 2.94 9.38
C ALA A 46 0.82 2.47 7.92
N SER A 47 -0.41 2.33 7.41
CA SER A 47 -0.67 2.02 6.00
C SER A 47 -0.08 3.07 5.05
N TYR A 48 -0.14 4.34 5.44
CA TYR A 48 0.43 5.40 4.63
C TYR A 48 1.96 5.38 4.65
N VAL A 49 2.58 5.13 5.80
CA VAL A 49 4.03 4.98 5.91
C VAL A 49 4.53 3.82 5.04
N THR A 50 3.85 2.68 5.04
CA THR A 50 4.22 1.55 4.16
C THR A 50 4.01 1.88 2.68
N ALA A 51 2.98 2.68 2.34
CA ALA A 51 2.79 3.19 0.98
C ALA A 51 3.91 4.17 0.56
N VAL A 52 4.43 5.00 1.47
CA VAL A 52 5.61 5.85 1.20
C VAL A 52 6.84 5.00 0.92
N CYS A 53 7.07 3.94 1.71
CA CYS A 53 8.17 3.01 1.43
C CYS A 53 8.04 2.38 0.04
N TRP A 54 6.85 1.94 -0.35
CA TRP A 54 6.56 1.44 -1.71
C TRP A 54 6.88 2.50 -2.79
N GLY A 55 6.42 3.74 -2.59
CA GLY A 55 6.66 4.84 -3.52
C GLY A 55 8.12 5.29 -3.65
N ILE A 56 8.98 4.94 -2.69
CA ILE A 56 10.45 5.15 -2.77
C ILE A 56 11.13 3.99 -3.50
N VAL A 57 10.66 2.76 -3.33
CA VAL A 57 11.28 1.58 -3.96
C VAL A 57 10.98 1.51 -5.45
N LEU A 58 9.80 1.95 -5.90
CA LEU A 58 9.44 2.04 -7.33
C LEU A 58 10.42 2.85 -8.19
N PRO A 59 10.78 4.10 -7.86
CA PRO A 59 11.71 4.88 -8.67
C PRO A 59 13.12 4.27 -8.69
N ILE A 60 13.55 3.66 -7.59
CA ILE A 60 14.81 2.90 -7.54
C ILE A 60 14.76 1.72 -8.52
N TRP A 61 13.62 1.03 -8.60
CA TRP A 61 13.41 -0.09 -9.50
C TRP A 61 13.34 0.34 -10.98
N ILE A 62 12.66 1.45 -11.26
CA ILE A 62 12.63 2.08 -12.60
C ILE A 62 14.03 2.44 -13.06
N HIS A 63 14.86 3.01 -12.17
CA HIS A 63 16.25 3.35 -12.47
C HIS A 63 17.13 2.11 -12.75
N HIS A 64 16.79 0.94 -12.18
CA HIS A 64 17.46 -0.33 -12.45
C HIS A 64 16.93 -1.07 -13.70
N GLY A 65 16.09 -0.42 -14.51
CA GLY A 65 15.62 -0.95 -15.78
C GLY A 65 14.20 -1.52 -15.77
N PHE A 66 13.43 -1.30 -14.69
CA PHE A 66 12.01 -1.66 -14.68
C PHE A 66 11.22 -0.82 -15.68
N GLY A 67 10.40 -1.47 -16.52
CA GLY A 67 9.64 -0.83 -17.60
C GLY A 67 10.35 -0.76 -18.96
N LEU A 68 11.60 -1.23 -19.05
CA LEU A 68 12.33 -1.50 -20.29
C LEU A 68 12.19 -2.98 -20.68
N HIS A 69 12.34 -3.28 -21.97
CA HIS A 69 12.34 -4.67 -22.42
C HIS A 69 13.64 -5.35 -21.95
N ALA A 70 13.57 -6.63 -21.56
CA ALA A 70 14.73 -7.37 -21.02
C ALA A 70 15.96 -7.48 -21.96
N LYS A 71 15.82 -7.01 -23.20
CA LYS A 71 16.85 -6.96 -24.25
C LYS A 71 17.52 -5.58 -24.38
N ASP A 72 16.87 -4.54 -23.83
CA ASP A 72 17.25 -3.13 -23.96
C ASP A 72 17.85 -2.56 -22.66
N VAL A 73 18.11 -3.41 -21.65
CA VAL A 73 18.77 -3.01 -20.41
C VAL A 73 20.27 -2.99 -20.65
N GLU A 74 20.82 -1.80 -20.93
CA GLU A 74 22.27 -1.62 -21.09
C GLU A 74 23.02 -2.03 -19.81
N GLY A 75 24.04 -2.88 -19.97
CA GLY A 75 24.99 -3.22 -18.90
C GLY A 75 24.68 -4.46 -18.06
N MET A 76 23.59 -5.22 -18.31
CA MET A 76 23.31 -6.48 -17.61
C MET A 76 22.95 -7.62 -18.56
N THR A 77 23.46 -8.83 -18.28
CA THR A 77 23.02 -10.06 -18.94
C THR A 77 21.55 -10.34 -18.59
N PHE A 78 20.79 -10.96 -19.51
CA PHE A 78 19.38 -11.31 -19.33
C PHE A 78 19.07 -12.04 -18.01
N THR A 79 20.01 -12.86 -17.52
CA THR A 79 19.89 -13.60 -16.25
C THR A 79 19.96 -12.67 -15.03
N GLU A 80 20.89 -11.70 -15.04
CA GLU A 80 21.09 -10.72 -13.96
C GLU A 80 19.92 -9.73 -13.87
N ALA A 81 19.43 -9.27 -15.03
CA ALA A 81 18.26 -8.37 -15.09
C ALA A 81 17.01 -9.05 -14.53
N ASN A 82 16.78 -10.32 -14.86
CA ASN A 82 15.65 -11.10 -14.33
C ASN A 82 15.78 -11.38 -12.83
N TYR A 83 16.98 -11.71 -12.35
CA TYR A 83 17.22 -11.94 -10.93
C TYR A 83 16.98 -10.67 -10.10
N THR A 84 17.53 -9.55 -10.56
CA THR A 84 17.35 -8.23 -9.94
C THR A 84 15.88 -7.82 -9.92
N THR A 85 15.18 -7.98 -11.05
CA THR A 85 13.74 -7.68 -11.16
C THR A 85 12.91 -8.53 -10.20
N LYS A 86 13.16 -9.85 -10.12
CA LYS A 86 12.45 -10.74 -9.18
C LYS A 86 12.69 -10.36 -7.73
N LYS A 87 13.92 -9.97 -7.38
CA LYS A 87 14.28 -9.53 -6.03
C LYS A 87 13.51 -8.27 -5.62
N TYR A 88 13.46 -7.26 -6.48
CA TYR A 88 12.66 -6.05 -6.23
C TYR A 88 11.16 -6.36 -6.18
N LEU A 89 10.66 -7.20 -7.08
CA LEU A 89 9.25 -7.60 -7.10
C LEU A 89 8.83 -8.30 -5.81
N PHE A 90 9.69 -9.18 -5.26
CA PHE A 90 9.47 -9.82 -3.98
C PHE A 90 9.39 -8.82 -2.83
N ILE A 91 10.36 -7.90 -2.72
CA ILE A 91 10.37 -6.86 -1.69
C ILE A 91 9.11 -5.99 -1.78
N MET A 92 8.76 -5.61 -3.01
CA MET A 92 7.59 -4.81 -3.28
C MET A 92 6.32 -5.54 -2.84
N GLU A 93 6.12 -6.78 -3.26
CA GLU A 93 4.93 -7.56 -2.90
C GLU A 93 4.66 -7.58 -1.39
N HIS A 94 5.71 -7.60 -0.56
CA HIS A 94 5.58 -7.49 0.90
C HIS A 94 5.01 -6.12 1.32
N PHE A 95 5.59 -5.02 0.85
CA PHE A 95 5.09 -3.67 1.15
C PHE A 95 3.64 -3.47 0.69
N TYR A 96 3.27 -4.05 -0.45
CA TYR A 96 1.89 -4.04 -0.94
C TYR A 96 0.96 -4.81 -0.01
N ALA A 97 1.33 -6.03 0.38
CA ALA A 97 0.54 -6.86 1.27
C ALA A 97 0.34 -6.19 2.64
N PHE A 98 1.40 -5.62 3.23
CA PHE A 98 1.31 -4.88 4.48
C PHE A 98 0.43 -3.62 4.37
N THR A 99 0.57 -2.85 3.29
CA THR A 99 -0.26 -1.66 3.06
C THR A 99 -1.74 -2.02 2.98
N LEU A 100 -2.09 -3.06 2.22
CA LEU A 100 -3.47 -3.55 2.13
C LEU A 100 -3.99 -4.05 3.49
N PHE A 101 -3.15 -4.77 4.24
CA PHE A 101 -3.52 -5.29 5.55
C PHE A 101 -3.82 -4.17 6.54
N PHE A 102 -2.94 -3.17 6.66
CA PHE A 102 -3.16 -2.02 7.54
C PHE A 102 -4.38 -1.19 7.12
N ALA A 103 -4.61 -1.02 5.81
CA ALA A 103 -5.81 -0.36 5.30
C ALA A 103 -7.10 -1.09 5.68
N LYS A 104 -7.14 -2.43 5.55
CA LYS A 104 -8.29 -3.27 5.95
C LYS A 104 -8.57 -3.15 7.45
N ILE A 105 -7.53 -3.23 8.29
CA ILE A 105 -7.69 -3.13 9.74
C ILE A 105 -8.18 -1.74 10.16
N SER A 106 -7.66 -0.67 9.54
CA SER A 106 -8.15 0.69 9.79
C SER A 106 -9.65 0.78 9.49
N MET A 107 -10.08 0.39 8.28
CA MET A 107 -11.50 0.47 7.92
C MET A 107 -12.40 -0.38 8.83
N LEU A 108 -12.00 -1.62 9.14
CA LEU A 108 -12.78 -2.48 10.04
C LEU A 108 -12.84 -1.94 11.47
N SER A 109 -11.74 -1.40 11.99
CA SER A 109 -11.71 -0.76 13.31
C SER A 109 -12.64 0.46 13.37
N PHE A 110 -12.71 1.23 12.28
CA PHE A 110 -13.67 2.32 12.14
C PHE A 110 -15.13 1.82 12.18
N TYR A 111 -15.44 0.76 11.42
CA TYR A 111 -16.78 0.15 11.41
C TYR A 111 -17.20 -0.43 12.75
N TRP A 112 -16.26 -1.08 13.45
CA TRP A 112 -16.51 -1.65 14.78
C TRP A 112 -16.95 -0.57 15.79
N ARG A 113 -16.36 0.63 15.69
CA ARG A 113 -16.72 1.77 16.53
C ARG A 113 -18.06 2.41 16.13
N MET A 114 -18.30 2.56 14.84
CA MET A 114 -19.49 3.24 14.32
C MET A 114 -20.77 2.44 14.56
N PHE A 115 -20.73 1.13 14.31
CA PHE A 115 -21.86 0.25 14.50
C PHE A 115 -21.79 -0.44 15.86
N ARG A 116 -22.52 0.10 16.85
CA ARG A 116 -22.71 -0.51 18.17
C ARG A 116 -23.74 -1.65 18.20
N VAL A 117 -24.24 -2.08 17.04
CA VAL A 117 -25.22 -3.17 16.92
C VAL A 117 -24.49 -4.51 16.92
N ALA A 118 -24.79 -5.38 17.89
CA ALA A 118 -24.07 -6.63 18.15
C ALA A 118 -23.89 -7.52 16.89
N ASN A 119 -24.93 -7.63 16.05
CA ASN A 119 -24.86 -8.47 14.84
C ASN A 119 -23.78 -8.00 13.86
N ILE A 120 -23.65 -6.69 13.63
CA ILE A 120 -22.66 -6.13 12.70
C ILE A 120 -21.23 -6.29 13.24
N GLN A 121 -21.05 -6.17 14.56
CA GLN A 121 -19.74 -6.30 15.18
C GLN A 121 -19.15 -7.72 15.06
N ILE A 122 -20.00 -8.74 15.04
CA ILE A 122 -19.57 -10.12 14.79
C ILE A 122 -19.02 -10.25 13.36
N PHE A 123 -19.73 -9.73 12.36
CA PHE A 123 -19.24 -9.75 10.96
C PHE A 123 -17.92 -9.00 10.80
N VAL A 124 -17.79 -7.83 11.42
CA VAL A 124 -16.53 -7.05 11.41
C VAL A 124 -15.39 -7.83 12.05
N SER A 125 -15.65 -8.52 13.17
CA SER A 125 -14.62 -9.32 13.86
C SER A 125 -14.19 -10.53 13.02
N VAL A 126 -15.12 -11.22 12.36
CA VAL A 126 -14.82 -12.32 11.44
C VAL A 126 -13.95 -11.84 10.27
N LEU A 127 -14.30 -10.69 9.67
CA LEU A 127 -13.50 -10.13 8.57
C LEU A 127 -12.10 -9.67 9.02
N LEU A 128 -11.94 -9.24 10.28
CA LEU A 128 -10.62 -8.95 10.85
C LEU A 128 -9.78 -10.22 10.94
N VAL A 129 -10.35 -11.31 11.47
CA VAL A 129 -9.65 -12.61 11.55
C VAL A 129 -9.30 -13.12 10.15
N CYS A 130 -10.20 -13.05 9.18
CA CYS A 130 -9.90 -13.41 7.80
C CYS A 130 -8.78 -12.54 7.20
N SER A 131 -8.71 -11.26 7.54
CA SER A 131 -7.64 -10.36 7.08
C SER A 131 -6.29 -10.72 7.70
N ILE A 132 -6.28 -11.15 8.97
CA ILE A 132 -5.08 -11.65 9.66
C ILE A 132 -4.63 -12.99 9.07
N LEU A 133 -5.57 -13.91 8.82
CA LEU A 133 -5.25 -15.18 8.16
C LEU A 133 -4.69 -14.96 6.75
N TRP A 134 -5.26 -14.01 6.01
CA TRP A 134 -4.78 -13.68 4.67
C TRP A 134 -3.32 -13.22 4.65
N ILE A 135 -2.91 -12.34 5.58
CA ILE A 135 -1.51 -11.87 5.63
C ILE A 135 -0.55 -12.98 6.10
N LEU A 136 -1.02 -13.94 6.90
CA LEU A 136 -0.21 -15.09 7.34
C LEU A 136 0.02 -16.12 6.23
N VAL A 137 -0.93 -16.27 5.31
CA VAL A 137 -0.84 -17.20 4.18
C VAL A 137 -0.06 -16.60 2.99
N ARG A 138 -0.04 -15.27 2.89
CA ARG A 138 0.59 -14.53 1.80
C ARG A 138 2.11 -14.54 1.93
#